data_AF-A0A962HPP4-F1
#
_entry.id   AF-A0A962HPP4-F1
#
_cell.length_a   1.000
_cell.length_b   1.000
_cell.length_c   1.000
_cell.angle_alpha   90.00
_cell.angle_beta   90.00
_cell.angle_gamma   90.00
#
_symmetry.space_group_name_H-M   'P 1'
#
loop_
_entity.id
_entity.type
_entity.pdbx_description
1 polymer ?
#
loop_
_entity_poly.entity_id
_entity_poly.type
_entity_poly.pdbx_seq_one_letter_code
_entity_poly.pdbx_strand_id
1 'polypeptide(L)'
;MQLGTEISEGYHTFSELYDHRIMLFLALMKAASDAGLECGWSRRHDDGELCFGGGWVIGWITTPAGLQARYHMEDSRPLPPSLERPLGSPWNGQEETLTALAELMGG
;
A
#
# COMPACT_ATOMS: atom_id res chain seq x y z
N MET A 1 -14.38 6.87 23.73
CA MET A 1 -15.37 7.46 22.80
C MET A 1 -14.78 7.34 21.41
N GLN A 2 -15.14 6.28 20.68
CA GLN A 2 -14.67 6.05 19.31
C GLN A 2 -15.82 6.44 18.38
N LEU A 3 -15.71 7.57 17.70
CA LEU A 3 -16.56 7.88 16.55
C LEU A 3 -15.84 7.32 15.32
N GLY A 4 -15.92 6.00 15.15
CA GLY A 4 -15.68 5.39 13.84
C GLY A 4 -16.95 5.56 13.03
N THR A 5 -16.85 6.05 11.81
CA THR A 5 -17.96 6.16 10.87
C THR A 5 -18.47 4.77 10.50
N GLU A 6 -19.39 4.26 11.31
CA GLU A 6 -20.23 3.06 11.09
C GLU A 6 -21.21 3.28 9.93
N ILE A 7 -20.71 3.77 8.80
CA ILE A 7 -21.47 3.78 7.56
C ILE A 7 -21.26 2.39 6.96
N SER A 8 -22.26 1.53 7.15
CA SER A 8 -22.27 0.18 6.62
C SER A 8 -23.01 0.18 5.28
N GLU A 9 -22.49 -0.55 4.29
CA GLU A 9 -23.22 -0.82 3.04
C GLU A 9 -24.30 -1.92 3.18
N GLY A 10 -24.58 -2.33 4.43
CA GLY A 10 -25.55 -3.37 4.78
C GLY A 10 -24.95 -4.77 4.96
N TYR A 11 -23.67 -4.98 4.61
CA TYR A 11 -22.97 -6.26 4.73
C TYR A 11 -21.57 -6.17 5.39
N HIS A 12 -20.87 -5.04 5.26
CA HIS A 12 -19.56 -4.80 5.86
C HIS A 12 -19.47 -3.40 6.48
N THR A 13 -18.56 -3.21 7.44
CA THR A 13 -18.13 -1.89 7.90
C THR A 13 -17.02 -1.34 6.99
N PHE A 14 -16.87 -0.02 6.91
CA PHE A 14 -15.72 0.57 6.21
C PHE A 14 -14.36 0.12 6.79
N SER A 15 -14.32 -0.20 8.09
CA SER A 15 -13.12 -0.74 8.73
C SER A 15 -12.75 -2.11 8.15
N GLU A 16 -13.73 -3.01 8.01
CA GLU A 16 -13.50 -4.34 7.43
C GLU A 16 -13.05 -4.22 5.96
N LEU A 17 -13.68 -3.35 5.17
CA LEU A 17 -13.28 -3.12 3.78
C LEU A 17 -11.86 -2.54 3.69
N TYR A 18 -11.48 -1.64 4.59
CA TYR A 18 -10.12 -1.12 4.67
C TYR A 18 -9.12 -2.25 4.99
N ASP A 19 -9.43 -3.10 5.96
CA ASP A 19 -8.58 -4.23 6.34
C ASP A 19 -8.41 -5.22 5.18
N HIS A 20 -9.51 -5.60 4.51
CA HIS A 20 -9.47 -6.44 3.32
C HIS A 20 -8.58 -5.83 2.23
N ARG A 21 -8.73 -4.53 1.95
CA ARG A 21 -7.92 -3.84 0.95
C ARG A 21 -6.43 -3.91 1.27
N ILE A 22 -6.03 -3.67 2.52
CA ILE A 22 -4.63 -3.75 2.94
C ILE A 22 -4.11 -5.19 2.81
N MET A 23 -4.86 -6.18 3.27
CA MET A 23 -4.43 -7.58 3.20
C MET A 23 -4.30 -8.08 1.75
N LEU A 24 -5.25 -7.70 0.88
CA LEU A 24 -5.18 -8.00 -0.55
C LEU A 24 -3.97 -7.32 -1.22
N PHE A 25 -3.70 -6.05 -0.88
CA PHE A 25 -2.54 -5.35 -1.39
C PHE A 25 -1.22 -6.00 -0.94
N LEU A 26 -1.09 -6.40 0.32
CA LEU A 26 0.10 -7.11 0.81
C LEU A 26 0.29 -8.48 0.15
N ALA A 27 -0.80 -9.22 -0.07
CA ALA A 27 -0.77 -10.47 -0.81
C ALA A 27 -0.31 -10.25 -2.26
N LEU A 28 -0.82 -9.21 -2.93
CA LEU A 28 -0.40 -8.81 -4.27
C LEU A 28 1.06 -8.38 -4.31
N MET A 29 1.53 -7.60 -3.33
CA MET A 29 2.93 -7.17 -3.22
C MET A 29 3.87 -8.37 -3.10
N LYS A 30 3.48 -9.37 -2.30
CA LYS A 30 4.23 -10.63 -2.23
C LYS A 30 4.29 -11.33 -3.59
N ALA A 31 3.14 -11.48 -4.26
CA ALA A 31 3.09 -12.12 -5.58
C ALA A 31 3.91 -11.35 -6.64
N ALA A 32 3.86 -10.02 -6.60
CA ALA A 32 4.64 -9.14 -7.47
C ALA A 32 6.14 -9.31 -7.24
N SER A 33 6.58 -9.37 -5.97
CA SER A 33 7.98 -9.68 -5.64
C SER A 33 8.40 -11.06 -6.14
N ASP A 34 7.55 -12.08 -5.98
CA ASP A 34 7.84 -13.44 -6.45
C ASP A 34 7.94 -13.49 -7.99
N ALA A 35 7.23 -12.60 -8.70
CA ALA A 35 7.30 -12.39 -10.14
C ALA A 35 8.46 -11.48 -10.59
N GLY A 36 9.26 -10.95 -9.66
CA GLY A 36 10.44 -10.11 -9.95
C GLY A 36 10.13 -8.64 -10.22
N LEU A 37 8.94 -8.14 -9.87
CA LEU A 37 8.62 -6.72 -9.96
C LEU A 37 9.26 -5.92 -8.82
N GLU A 38 9.59 -4.65 -9.10
CA GLU A 38 10.07 -3.74 -8.08
C GLU A 38 8.93 -3.39 -7.13
N CYS A 39 9.14 -3.64 -5.85
CA CYS A 39 8.18 -3.34 -4.80
C CYS A 39 8.91 -3.22 -3.45
N GLY A 40 8.20 -2.65 -2.49
CA GLY A 40 8.72 -2.47 -1.15
C GLY A 40 7.75 -1.76 -0.22
N TRP A 41 8.19 -1.60 1.02
CA TRP A 41 7.54 -0.73 1.98
C TRP A 41 8.56 -0.03 2.87
N SER A 42 8.20 1.13 3.43
CA SER A 42 9.08 1.95 4.28
C SER A 42 8.30 2.68 5.36
N ARG A 43 8.92 2.89 6.53
CA ARG A 43 8.41 3.77 7.60
C ARG A 43 8.59 5.26 7.30
N ARG A 44 9.42 5.57 6.30
CA ARG A 44 9.73 6.92 5.86
C ARG A 44 9.22 7.16 4.46
N HIS A 45 8.81 8.39 4.18
CA HIS A 45 8.58 8.85 2.81
C HIS A 45 9.92 8.97 2.06
N ASP A 46 9.87 9.47 0.81
CA ASP A 46 11.06 9.63 -0.02
C ASP A 46 11.99 10.77 0.47
N ASP A 47 11.41 11.79 1.10
CA ASP A 47 12.07 12.91 1.76
C ASP A 47 12.81 12.53 3.06
N GLY A 48 12.62 11.29 3.53
CA GLY A 48 13.21 10.78 4.76
C GLY A 48 12.41 11.07 6.02
N GLU A 49 11.29 11.80 5.95
CA GLU A 49 10.42 12.00 7.10
C GLU A 49 9.63 10.74 7.43
N LEU A 50 9.32 10.54 8.72
CA LEU A 50 8.46 9.43 9.14
C LEU A 50 7.05 9.63 8.57
N CYS A 51 6.45 8.55 8.06
CA CYS A 51 5.08 8.60 7.56
C CYS A 51 4.14 9.09 8.66
N PHE A 52 3.55 10.28 8.46
CA PHE A 52 2.65 10.96 9.39
C PHE A 52 3.20 11.10 10.82
N GLY A 53 4.52 11.25 10.97
CA GLY A 53 5.19 11.37 12.27
C GLY A 53 5.42 10.04 12.99
N GLY A 54 5.12 8.90 12.36
CA GLY A 54 5.35 7.55 12.87
C GLY A 54 4.08 6.73 13.05
N GLY A 55 4.25 5.40 13.23
CA GLY A 55 3.14 4.44 13.34
C GLY A 55 2.52 4.03 12.00
N TRP A 56 2.99 4.61 10.90
CA TRP A 56 2.56 4.31 9.54
C TRP A 56 3.72 3.89 8.67
N VAL A 57 3.40 3.18 7.60
CA VAL A 57 4.30 2.83 6.50
C VAL A 57 3.67 3.19 5.17
N ILE A 58 4.51 3.37 4.15
CA ILE A 58 4.11 3.45 2.75
C ILE A 58 4.57 2.18 2.05
N GLY A 59 3.65 1.45 1.42
CA GLY A 59 3.94 0.30 0.57
C GLY A 59 3.68 0.61 -0.90
N TRP A 60 4.48 0.03 -1.81
CA TRP A 60 4.32 0.21 -3.26
C TRP A 60 4.61 -1.05 -4.07
N ILE A 61 4.03 -1.09 -5.27
CA ILE A 61 4.37 -2.00 -6.36
C ILE A 61 4.57 -1.14 -7.62
N THR A 62 5.71 -1.28 -8.29
CA THR A 62 5.99 -0.64 -9.57
C THR A 62 5.63 -1.60 -10.70
N THR A 63 4.75 -1.16 -11.59
CA THR A 63 4.32 -1.92 -12.77
C THR A 63 5.40 -1.95 -13.86
N PRO A 64 5.30 -2.84 -14.86
CA PRO A 64 6.20 -2.82 -16.02
C PRO A 64 6.23 -1.49 -16.78
N ALA A 65 5.12 -0.74 -16.84
CA ALA A 65 5.08 0.59 -17.44
C ALA A 65 5.63 1.70 -16.50
N GLY A 66 6.04 1.36 -15.28
CA GLY A 66 6.59 2.30 -14.30
C GLY A 66 5.54 3.04 -13.47
N LEU A 67 4.28 2.63 -13.52
CA LEU A 67 3.23 3.16 -12.65
C LEU A 67 3.37 2.57 -11.24
N GLN A 68 2.81 3.26 -10.24
CA GLN A 68 2.93 2.81 -8.85
C GLN A 68 1.59 2.67 -8.15
N ALA A 69 1.27 1.44 -7.74
CA ALA A 69 0.21 1.16 -6.79
C ALA A 69 0.74 1.40 -5.38
N ARG A 70 0.20 2.38 -4.65
CA ARG A 70 0.71 2.83 -3.35
C ARG A 70 -0.37 2.90 -2.28
N TYR A 71 -0.01 2.49 -1.07
CA TYR A 71 -0.88 2.57 0.10
C TYR A 71 -0.11 2.95 1.36
N HIS A 72 -0.65 3.91 2.09
CA HIS A 72 -0.33 4.09 3.51
C HIS A 72 -1.13 3.11 4.36
N MET A 73 -0.45 2.47 5.30
CA MET A 73 -1.04 1.54 6.25
C MET A 73 -0.31 1.60 7.59
N GLU A 74 -0.94 1.07 8.64
CA GLU A 74 -0.35 1.04 9.98
C GLU A 74 0.88 0.11 10.01
N ASP A 75 1.91 0.46 10.81
CA ASP A 75 3.12 -0.36 10.97
C ASP A 75 2.85 -1.69 11.72
N SER A 76 1.65 -1.85 12.29
CA SER A 76 1.20 -3.10 12.93
C SER A 76 0.72 -4.17 11.94
N ARG A 77 0.63 -3.85 10.65
CA ARG A 77 0.20 -4.79 9.60
C ARG A 77 1.25 -5.89 9.39
N PRO A 78 0.88 -7.06 8.84
CA PRO A 78 1.81 -8.17 8.62
C PRO A 78 2.73 -7.91 7.41
N LEU A 79 3.60 -6.91 7.53
CA LEU A 79 4.52 -6.46 6.48
C LEU A 79 5.63 -7.50 6.26
N PRO A 80 5.92 -7.91 5.01
CA PRO A 80 6.98 -8.87 4.72
C PRO A 80 8.37 -8.24 4.96
N PRO A 81 9.16 -8.73 5.93
CA PRO A 81 10.43 -8.08 6.31
C PRO A 81 11.47 -8.03 5.18
N SER A 82 11.41 -8.98 4.24
CA SER A 82 12.30 -9.03 3.08
C SER A 82 12.10 -7.88 2.08
N LEU A 83 10.96 -7.17 2.16
CA LEU A 83 10.61 -6.07 1.27
C LEU A 83 10.76 -4.69 1.93
N GLU A 84 11.29 -4.63 3.15
CA GLU A 84 11.54 -3.36 3.83
C GLU A 84 12.61 -2.54 3.09
N ARG A 85 12.35 -1.25 2.93
CA ARG A 85 13.25 -0.26 2.35
C ARG A 85 13.49 0.88 3.34
N PRO A 86 14.66 1.53 3.29
CA PRO A 86 14.98 2.64 4.19
C PRO A 86 14.14 3.89 3.91
N LEU A 87 13.73 4.09 2.65
CA LEU A 87 12.94 5.22 2.18
C LEU A 87 11.80 4.71 1.30
N GLY A 88 10.71 5.49 1.26
CA GLY A 88 9.61 5.25 0.35
C GLY A 88 10.03 5.48 -1.10
N SER A 89 9.29 4.87 -2.03
CA SER A 89 9.47 5.19 -3.45
C SER A 89 9.20 6.68 -3.72
N PRO A 90 10.02 7.35 -4.56
CA PRO A 90 9.81 8.73 -4.96
C PRO A 90 8.39 9.00 -5.48
N TRP A 91 7.79 10.10 -5.04
CA TRP A 91 6.48 10.49 -5.55
C TRP A 91 6.58 11.12 -6.94
N ASN A 92 6.03 10.43 -7.95
CA ASN A 92 6.06 10.86 -9.34
C ASN A 92 4.91 11.82 -9.74
N GLY A 93 4.13 12.35 -8.80
CA GLY A 93 3.04 13.27 -9.11
C GLY A 93 1.69 12.64 -9.45
N GLN A 94 1.63 11.32 -9.59
CA GLN A 94 0.43 10.63 -10.10
C GLN A 94 -0.27 9.82 -9.00
N GLU A 95 -1.54 10.11 -8.79
CA GLU A 95 -2.43 9.31 -7.94
C GLU A 95 -3.05 8.19 -8.79
N GLU A 96 -2.21 7.21 -9.15
CA GLU A 96 -2.51 6.19 -10.15
C GLU A 96 -2.67 4.79 -9.56
N THR A 97 -2.94 4.65 -8.26
CA THR A 97 -3.00 3.32 -7.64
C THR A 97 -4.00 2.40 -8.35
N LEU A 98 -5.19 2.90 -8.72
CA LEU A 98 -6.15 2.09 -9.48
C LEU A 98 -5.71 1.83 -10.91
N THR A 99 -5.05 2.78 -11.57
CA THR A 99 -4.50 2.62 -12.92
C THR A 99 -3.37 1.59 -12.95
N ALA A 100 -2.44 1.66 -12.01
CA ALA A 100 -1.37 0.70 -11.82
C ALA A 100 -1.92 -0.71 -11.52
N LEU A 101 -2.94 -0.81 -10.66
CA LEU A 101 -3.61 -2.09 -10.39
C LEU A 101 -4.31 -2.63 -11.65
N ALA A 102 -4.95 -1.78 -12.46
CA ALA A 102 -5.55 -2.19 -13.72
C ALA A 102 -4.50 -2.70 -14.72
N GLU A 103 -3.36 -2.04 -14.82
CA GLU A 103 -2.24 -2.48 -15.67
C GLU A 103 -1.70 -3.86 -15.23
N LEU A 104 -1.54 -4.09 -13.92
CA LEU A 104 -1.12 -5.40 -13.38
C LEU A 104 -2.09 -6.53 -13.73
N MET A 105 -3.35 -6.22 -14.01
CA MET A 105 -4.37 -7.18 -14.44
C MET A 105 -4.38 -7.40 -15.97
N GLY A 106 -3.51 -6.73 -16.73
CA GLY A 106 -3.48 -6.79 -18.19
C GLY A 106 -4.46 -5.83 -18.88
N GLY A 107 -4.77 -4.70 -18.22
CA GLY A 107 -5.57 -3.61 -18.78
C GLY A 107 -4.96 -2.92 -19.99
#